data_AF-A0A183FUM5-F1
#
_entry.id   AF-A0A183FUM5-F1
#
_cell.length_a   1.000
_cell.length_b   1.000
_cell.length_c   1.000
_cell.angle_alpha   90.00
_cell.angle_beta   90.00
_cell.angle_gamma   90.00
#
_symmetry.space_group_name_H-M   'P 1'
#
loop_
_entity.id
_entity.type
_entity.pdbx_description
1 polymer ?
#
loop_
_entity_poly.entity_id
_entity_poly.type
_entity_poly.pdbx_seq_one_letter_code
_entity_poly.pdbx_strand_id
1 'polypeptide(L)'
;MSTELNPWWDSHFNTQSRFPDVSLRRLAVFVAQCVAHFLLVTKIRMMWISSSLQAVPCISYIHKVDVVDAFLRFIGCTSISEAFHRLDLARAVSDVRRFGYIAKVVEILVQEKVQNLSGNARKSLVGILTAIVLRSSEEDVHISTARELVQQFGQALEGHVFGSPQLASRHQHTANSLLDIISDRQPKTVASAEENSTTFLDLPREVLSMVLRRLPDDRSLLETAKAHEALQFIIDREDRLWQSLCEFHFSAAQIDQRKTPEKTWRKTFFELKKYIGIREVYADLIHICCHCKALFWKTLGHPCLRPGSPSVRVTPQQFVDMLIYL
;
A
#
# COMPACT_ATOMS: atom_id res chain seq x y z
N MET A 1 69.21 -43.94 -13.48
CA MET A 1 68.51 -42.64 -13.53
C MET A 1 67.49 -42.66 -12.39
N SER A 2 67.90 -42.65 -11.12
CA SER A 2 68.48 -41.51 -10.37
C SER A 2 67.40 -40.43 -10.18
N THR A 3 66.73 -40.41 -9.02
CA THR A 3 66.90 -39.44 -7.88
C THR A 3 66.25 -38.09 -8.19
N GLU A 4 65.68 -37.25 -7.31
CA GLU A 4 65.54 -37.05 -5.86
C GLU A 4 64.54 -35.88 -5.71
N LEU A 5 63.60 -35.88 -4.75
CA LEU A 5 63.64 -35.12 -3.48
C LEU A 5 63.98 -33.61 -3.55
N ASN A 6 63.00 -32.79 -3.11
CA ASN A 6 63.07 -31.41 -2.56
C ASN A 6 64.37 -31.13 -1.77
N PRO A 7 64.90 -29.88 -1.69
CA PRO A 7 64.53 -29.00 -0.54
C PRO A 7 64.87 -27.46 -0.58
N TRP A 8 64.18 -26.69 0.28
CA TRP A 8 64.75 -25.76 1.29
C TRP A 8 64.94 -24.22 1.06
N TRP A 9 64.34 -23.48 2.02
CA TRP A 9 64.45 -22.08 2.55
C TRP A 9 63.97 -20.89 1.72
N ASP A 10 63.02 -20.06 2.16
CA ASP A 10 62.84 -19.27 3.40
C ASP A 10 63.86 -18.12 3.66
N SER A 11 63.28 -16.91 3.63
CA SER A 11 63.59 -15.74 4.47
C SER A 11 64.85 -14.90 4.16
N HIS A 12 64.64 -13.64 3.75
CA HIS A 12 64.78 -12.47 4.64
C HIS A 12 64.40 -11.13 3.94
N PHE A 13 63.45 -10.39 4.55
CA PHE A 13 63.40 -8.94 4.87
C PHE A 13 64.22 -7.93 4.00
N ASN A 14 63.79 -6.71 3.62
CA ASN A 14 62.84 -5.75 4.21
C ASN A 14 62.50 -4.58 3.24
N THR A 15 61.32 -3.97 3.41
CA THR A 15 60.92 -2.56 3.17
C THR A 15 61.23 -1.81 1.85
N GLN A 16 60.21 -1.50 1.03
CA GLN A 16 59.66 -0.13 0.89
C GLN A 16 58.44 -0.06 -0.06
N SER A 17 57.47 0.76 0.37
CA SER A 17 56.16 1.08 -0.17
C SER A 17 56.06 1.51 -1.65
N ARG A 18 55.04 0.99 -2.36
CA ARG A 18 54.21 1.70 -3.37
C ARG A 18 52.96 0.87 -3.73
N PHE A 19 51.79 1.30 -3.27
CA PHE A 19 50.49 0.97 -3.90
C PHE A 19 50.47 1.61 -5.32
N PRO A 20 49.80 1.05 -6.37
CA PRO A 20 48.33 0.94 -6.41
C PRO A 20 47.71 -0.13 -7.38
N ASP A 21 46.37 -0.12 -7.44
CA ASP A 21 45.56 -0.28 -8.67
C ASP A 21 45.02 -1.66 -9.13
N VAL A 22 44.26 -2.34 -8.26
CA VAL A 22 43.35 -3.45 -8.66
C VAL A 22 41.87 -3.17 -8.31
N SER A 23 41.60 -2.18 -7.45
CA SER A 23 40.22 -1.88 -6.98
C SER A 23 39.41 -0.98 -7.92
N LEU A 24 40.05 -0.15 -8.76
CA LEU A 24 39.35 0.77 -9.67
C LEU A 24 38.79 0.08 -10.91
N ARG A 25 39.47 -0.95 -11.43
CA ARG A 25 38.96 -1.72 -12.58
C ARG A 25 37.74 -2.57 -12.21
N ARG A 26 37.66 -3.09 -10.99
CA ARG A 26 36.48 -3.83 -10.51
C ARG A 26 35.30 -2.90 -10.19
N LEU A 27 35.56 -1.68 -9.70
CA LEU A 27 34.51 -0.66 -9.53
C LEU A 27 34.01 -0.13 -10.88
N ALA A 28 34.88 0.07 -11.86
CA ALA A 28 34.50 0.54 -13.19
C ALA A 28 33.64 -0.48 -13.95
N VAL A 29 33.94 -1.79 -13.83
CA VAL A 29 33.11 -2.85 -14.41
C VAL A 29 31.77 -2.95 -13.68
N PHE A 30 31.75 -2.82 -12.35
CA PHE A 30 30.50 -2.85 -11.58
C PHE A 30 29.59 -1.63 -11.86
N VAL A 31 30.17 -0.43 -11.96
CA VAL A 31 29.45 0.79 -12.31
C VAL A 31 28.99 0.77 -13.78
N ALA A 32 29.78 0.23 -14.71
CA ALA A 32 29.35 0.05 -16.10
C ALA A 32 28.23 -0.98 -16.25
N GLN A 33 28.23 -2.06 -15.45
CA GLN A 33 27.14 -3.05 -15.45
C GLN A 33 25.84 -2.47 -14.86
N CYS A 34 25.95 -1.63 -13.81
CA CYS A 34 24.80 -0.96 -13.21
C CYS A 34 24.22 0.14 -14.12
N VAL A 35 25.05 0.90 -14.83
CA VAL A 35 24.58 1.93 -15.78
C VAL A 35 24.00 1.31 -17.06
N ALA A 36 24.54 0.20 -17.56
CA ALA A 36 23.98 -0.53 -18.70
C ALA A 36 22.60 -1.15 -18.37
N HIS A 37 22.41 -1.66 -17.15
CA HIS A 37 21.10 -2.17 -16.72
C HIS A 37 20.09 -1.03 -16.47
N PHE A 38 20.53 0.12 -15.96
CA PHE A 38 19.67 1.30 -15.78
C PHE A 38 19.25 1.94 -17.13
N LEU A 39 20.13 1.91 -18.14
CA LEU A 39 19.83 2.36 -19.51
C LEU A 39 18.97 1.35 -20.30
N LEU A 40 19.09 0.05 -20.05
CA LEU A 40 18.22 -0.96 -20.67
C LEU A 40 16.80 -0.93 -20.08
N VAL A 41 16.66 -0.69 -18.77
CA VAL A 41 15.36 -0.56 -18.09
C VAL A 41 14.65 0.75 -18.47
N THR A 42 15.39 1.81 -18.81
CA THR A 42 14.79 3.05 -19.32
C THR A 42 14.46 3.02 -20.81
N LYS A 43 15.18 2.22 -21.64
CA LYS A 43 14.83 2.04 -23.06
C LYS A 43 13.67 1.06 -23.30
N ILE A 44 13.48 0.06 -22.45
CA ILE A 44 12.32 -0.86 -22.55
C ILE A 44 11.01 -0.16 -22.15
N ARG A 45 11.08 0.97 -21.43
CA ARG A 45 9.90 1.78 -21.11
C ARG A 45 9.41 2.67 -22.28
N MET A 46 10.15 2.74 -23.39
CA MET A 46 9.76 3.52 -24.59
C MET A 46 9.36 2.67 -25.81
N MET A 47 9.43 1.34 -25.75
CA MET A 47 9.20 0.49 -26.94
C MET A 47 7.94 -0.40 -26.86
N TRP A 48 7.10 -0.21 -25.83
CA TRP A 48 5.76 -0.83 -25.73
C TRP A 48 4.63 0.17 -26.04
N ILE A 49 4.89 1.11 -26.95
CA ILE A 49 3.86 1.88 -27.66
C ILE A 49 3.94 1.52 -29.14
N SER A 50 3.57 0.30 -29.48
CA SER A 50 3.15 -0.07 -30.83
C SER A 50 2.56 -1.47 -30.77
N SER A 51 1.35 -1.62 -31.30
CA SER A 51 0.60 -2.89 -31.47
C SER A 51 -0.43 -3.21 -30.39
N SER A 52 -1.45 -2.35 -30.28
CA SER A 52 -2.87 -2.72 -30.07
C SER A 52 -3.72 -1.46 -30.22
N LEU A 53 -3.75 -0.93 -31.45
CA LEU A 53 -4.55 0.22 -31.84
C LEU A 53 -5.66 -0.28 -32.76
N GLN A 54 -6.77 -0.70 -32.15
CA GLN A 54 -8.09 -0.62 -32.75
C GLN A 54 -9.10 -0.35 -31.63
N ALA A 55 -9.77 0.80 -31.74
CA ALA A 55 -10.84 1.34 -30.90
C ALA A 55 -10.45 1.91 -29.52
N VAL A 56 -10.21 3.23 -29.47
CA VAL A 56 -10.94 4.29 -28.72
C VAL A 56 -10.02 5.53 -28.59
N PRO A 57 -10.34 6.69 -29.20
CA PRO A 57 -9.43 7.83 -29.33
C PRO A 57 -9.39 8.77 -28.11
N CYS A 58 -9.33 8.26 -26.88
CA CYS A 58 -9.27 9.12 -25.67
C CYS A 58 -8.09 8.84 -24.72
N ILE A 59 -7.23 7.86 -25.00
CA ILE A 59 -6.18 7.42 -24.06
C ILE A 59 -4.77 7.96 -24.41
N SER A 60 -4.57 8.61 -25.55
CA SER A 60 -3.22 8.91 -26.08
C SER A 60 -2.65 10.30 -25.78
N TYR A 61 -3.23 11.12 -24.89
CA TYR A 61 -2.67 12.43 -24.55
C TYR A 61 -2.77 12.77 -23.07
N ILE A 62 -1.98 12.07 -22.25
CA ILE A 62 -1.70 12.49 -20.87
C ILE A 62 -0.22 12.14 -20.59
N HIS A 63 0.69 12.99 -21.08
CA HIS A 63 2.09 12.95 -20.63
C HIS A 63 2.16 13.33 -19.15
N LYS A 64 2.95 12.57 -18.37
CA LYS A 64 3.09 12.65 -16.91
C LYS A 64 3.49 14.01 -16.31
N VAL A 65 3.87 14.99 -17.14
CA VAL A 65 4.43 16.28 -16.69
C VAL A 65 3.44 17.43 -16.92
N ASP A 66 2.56 17.35 -17.92
CA ASP A 66 1.59 18.42 -18.23
C ASP A 66 0.25 18.26 -17.50
N VAL A 67 0.02 17.11 -16.86
CA VAL A 67 -1.19 16.89 -16.04
C VAL A 67 -1.15 17.81 -14.84
N VAL A 68 -0.07 17.76 -14.05
CA VAL A 68 -0.01 18.41 -12.75
C VAL A 68 -0.22 19.93 -12.87
N ASP A 69 0.37 20.56 -13.87
CA ASP A 69 0.33 22.02 -14.06
C ASP A 69 -1.01 22.53 -14.63
N ALA A 70 -1.70 21.71 -15.45
CA ALA A 70 -3.06 22.00 -15.93
C ALA A 70 -4.16 21.54 -14.94
N PHE A 71 -3.84 20.62 -14.02
CA PHE A 71 -4.76 20.12 -12.97
C PHE A 71 -4.94 21.14 -11.85
N LEU A 72 -3.85 21.84 -11.53
CA LEU A 72 -3.68 22.79 -10.45
C LEU A 72 -4.66 23.97 -10.44
N ARG A 73 -5.24 24.35 -11.59
CA ARG A 73 -6.16 25.49 -11.68
C ARG A 73 -7.64 25.14 -11.79
N PHE A 74 -8.04 23.86 -11.87
CA PHE A 74 -9.38 23.53 -12.39
C PHE A 74 -10.09 22.30 -11.79
N ILE A 75 -9.66 21.76 -10.63
CA ILE A 75 -10.45 20.77 -9.87
C ILE A 75 -11.75 21.40 -9.31
N GLY A 76 -11.81 22.73 -9.23
CA GLY A 76 -12.85 23.44 -8.48
C GLY A 76 -12.81 23.11 -6.99
N CYS A 77 -11.68 22.59 -6.51
CA CYS A 77 -11.35 22.51 -5.10
C CYS A 77 -10.13 23.42 -4.93
N THR A 78 -10.20 24.39 -4.04
CA THR A 78 -9.08 25.28 -3.70
C THR A 78 -8.32 24.80 -2.47
N SER A 79 -8.72 23.67 -1.89
CA SER A 79 -8.06 23.07 -0.73
C SER A 79 -8.35 21.58 -0.57
N ILE A 80 -7.45 20.89 0.12
CA ILE A 80 -7.62 19.50 0.58
C ILE A 80 -8.92 19.31 1.37
N SER A 81 -9.22 20.25 2.29
CA SER A 81 -10.45 20.21 3.08
C SER A 81 -11.71 20.28 2.20
N GLU A 82 -11.69 21.06 1.13
CA GLU A 82 -12.84 21.15 0.22
C GLU A 82 -13.05 19.86 -0.57
N ALA A 83 -11.98 19.23 -1.04
CA ALA A 83 -12.06 17.94 -1.69
C ALA A 83 -12.67 16.87 -0.78
N PHE A 84 -12.27 16.85 0.50
CA PHE A 84 -12.85 15.92 1.49
C PHE A 84 -14.34 16.14 1.71
N HIS A 85 -14.78 17.41 1.77
CA HIS A 85 -16.20 17.74 1.92
C HIS A 85 -17.01 17.43 0.65
N ARG A 86 -16.51 17.77 -0.54
CA ARG A 86 -17.23 17.53 -1.81
C ARG A 86 -17.39 16.04 -2.13
N LEU A 87 -16.41 15.22 -1.74
CA LEU A 87 -16.50 13.76 -1.84
C LEU A 87 -17.19 13.11 -0.64
N ASP A 88 -17.54 13.92 0.36
CA ASP A 88 -18.17 13.52 1.60
C ASP A 88 -17.48 12.31 2.25
N LEU A 89 -16.14 12.38 2.38
CA LEU A 89 -15.34 11.23 2.80
C LEU A 89 -15.79 10.70 4.17
N ALA A 90 -16.15 11.58 5.10
CA ALA A 90 -16.58 11.17 6.44
C ALA A 90 -17.87 10.32 6.41
N ARG A 91 -18.87 10.65 5.58
CA ARG A 91 -20.08 9.83 5.45
C ARG A 91 -19.86 8.64 4.51
N ALA A 92 -19.02 8.80 3.50
CA ALA A 92 -18.66 7.72 2.58
C ALA A 92 -17.92 6.57 3.27
N VAL A 93 -17.30 6.83 4.44
CA VAL A 93 -16.74 5.79 5.30
C VAL A 93 -17.77 4.74 5.66
N SER A 94 -19.08 5.03 5.75
CA SER A 94 -20.13 4.03 6.05
C SER A 94 -20.37 3.01 4.92
N ASP A 95 -19.93 3.27 3.68
CA ASP A 95 -20.03 2.29 2.59
C ASP A 95 -18.85 1.32 2.65
N VAL A 96 -19.12 0.01 2.80
CA VAL A 96 -18.10 -1.06 2.80
C VAL A 96 -17.19 -0.99 1.57
N ARG A 97 -17.72 -0.58 0.41
CA ARG A 97 -16.96 -0.56 -0.84
C ARG A 97 -15.94 0.58 -0.90
N ARG A 98 -16.19 1.67 -0.16
CA ARG A 98 -15.36 2.88 -0.14
C ARG A 98 -14.39 2.89 1.02
N PHE A 99 -14.70 2.18 2.11
CA PHE A 99 -13.89 2.15 3.32
C PHE A 99 -12.41 1.90 3.04
N GLY A 100 -12.08 0.84 2.30
CA GLY A 100 -10.68 0.49 2.01
C GLY A 100 -9.93 1.60 1.27
N TYR A 101 -10.61 2.30 0.34
CA TYR A 101 -10.01 3.42 -0.38
C TYR A 101 -9.76 4.61 0.56
N ILE A 102 -10.76 4.97 1.37
CA ILE A 102 -10.69 6.11 2.29
C ILE A 102 -9.64 5.83 3.37
N ALA A 103 -9.63 4.63 3.95
CA ALA A 103 -8.64 4.22 4.93
C ALA A 103 -7.21 4.33 4.36
N LYS A 104 -6.99 3.94 3.09
CA LYS A 104 -5.68 4.11 2.44
C LYS A 104 -5.31 5.58 2.24
N VAL A 105 -6.26 6.42 1.82
CA VAL A 105 -6.02 7.88 1.71
C VAL A 105 -5.62 8.46 3.05
N VAL A 106 -6.34 8.12 4.12
CA VAL A 106 -6.03 8.55 5.48
C VAL A 106 -4.66 8.04 5.93
N GLU A 107 -4.34 6.77 5.66
CA GLU A 107 -3.02 6.18 5.96
C GLU A 107 -1.88 7.01 5.34
N ILE A 108 -1.95 7.30 4.03
CA ILE A 108 -0.93 8.05 3.31
C ILE A 108 -0.81 9.48 3.89
N LEU A 109 -1.94 10.13 4.16
CA LEU A 109 -1.95 11.48 4.75
C LEU A 109 -1.31 11.48 6.14
N VAL A 110 -1.62 10.46 6.94
CA VAL A 110 -1.12 10.31 8.30
C VAL A 110 0.39 10.05 8.32
N GLN A 111 0.89 9.18 7.43
CA GLN A 111 2.30 8.82 7.36
C GLN A 111 3.19 9.90 6.76
N GLU A 112 2.71 10.58 5.71
CA GLU A 112 3.59 11.40 4.88
C GLU A 112 3.33 12.91 5.01
N LYS A 113 2.14 13.34 5.46
CA LYS A 113 1.68 14.72 5.20
C LYS A 113 1.01 15.46 6.35
N VAL A 114 0.72 14.85 7.50
CA VAL A 114 -0.01 15.52 8.63
C VAL A 114 0.57 16.89 8.96
N GLN A 115 1.89 17.00 8.97
CA GLN A 115 2.62 18.20 9.32
C GLN A 115 2.46 19.33 8.29
N ASN A 116 2.22 19.00 7.02
CA ASN A 116 2.06 19.95 5.92
C ASN A 116 0.59 20.32 5.65
N LEU A 117 -0.36 19.71 6.38
CA LEU A 117 -1.77 20.00 6.21
C LEU A 117 -2.17 21.31 6.92
N SER A 118 -3.02 22.10 6.24
CA SER A 118 -3.65 23.27 6.85
C SER A 118 -4.47 22.89 8.08
N GLY A 119 -4.72 23.86 8.99
CA GLY A 119 -5.53 23.59 10.19
C GLY A 119 -6.93 23.05 9.87
N ASN A 120 -7.55 23.56 8.81
CA ASN A 120 -8.85 23.06 8.33
C ASN A 120 -8.75 21.65 7.74
N ALA A 121 -7.70 21.34 6.97
CA ALA A 121 -7.49 20.00 6.44
C ALA A 121 -7.23 18.98 7.57
N ARG A 122 -6.47 19.33 8.61
CA ARG A 122 -6.29 18.51 9.82
C ARG A 122 -7.60 18.29 10.55
N LYS A 123 -8.43 19.33 10.71
CA LYS A 123 -9.76 19.20 11.32
C LYS A 123 -10.66 18.25 10.52
N SER A 124 -10.67 18.36 9.19
CA SER A 124 -11.41 17.43 8.32
C SER A 124 -10.86 16.00 8.41
N LEU A 125 -9.53 15.82 8.45
CA LEU A 125 -8.89 14.52 8.64
C LEU A 125 -9.29 13.87 9.95
N VAL A 126 -9.30 14.63 11.06
CA VAL A 126 -9.80 14.15 12.36
C VAL A 126 -11.27 13.75 12.26
N GLY A 127 -12.10 14.52 11.57
CA GLY A 127 -13.50 14.15 11.33
C GLY A 127 -13.67 12.82 10.58
N ILE A 128 -12.82 12.57 9.56
CA ILE A 128 -12.81 11.30 8.83
C ILE A 128 -12.31 10.16 9.73
N LEU A 129 -11.24 10.38 10.52
CA LEU A 129 -10.74 9.40 11.49
C LEU A 129 -11.81 9.04 12.52
N THR A 130 -12.52 10.04 13.07
CA THR A 130 -13.65 9.80 13.98
C THR A 130 -14.72 8.95 13.32
N ALA A 131 -15.09 9.24 12.08
CA ALA A 131 -16.07 8.42 11.35
C ALA A 131 -15.59 6.98 11.13
N ILE A 132 -14.31 6.78 10.82
CA ILE A 132 -13.69 5.45 10.69
C ILE A 132 -13.80 4.69 12.00
N VAL A 133 -13.41 5.31 13.12
CA VAL A 133 -13.42 4.67 14.44
C VAL A 133 -14.83 4.34 14.88
N LEU A 134 -15.78 5.28 14.79
CA LEU A 134 -17.16 5.05 15.18
C LEU A 134 -17.79 3.92 14.39
N ARG A 135 -17.65 3.94 13.06
CA ARG A 135 -18.14 2.84 12.20
C ARG A 135 -17.48 1.51 12.56
N SER A 136 -16.16 1.49 12.62
CA SER A 136 -15.38 0.26 12.86
C SER A 136 -15.79 -0.37 14.19
N SER A 137 -15.90 0.46 15.22
CA SER A 137 -16.42 0.06 16.52
C SER A 137 -17.85 -0.44 16.39
N GLU A 138 -18.80 0.37 15.90
CA GLU A 138 -20.23 0.03 15.79
C GLU A 138 -20.51 -1.30 15.09
N GLU A 139 -19.89 -1.53 13.93
CA GLU A 139 -20.10 -2.71 13.08
C GLU A 139 -19.17 -3.90 13.43
N ASP A 140 -18.20 -3.71 14.32
CA ASP A 140 -17.16 -4.71 14.67
C ASP A 140 -16.35 -5.17 13.44
N VAL A 141 -15.97 -4.19 12.60
CA VAL A 141 -15.19 -4.39 11.36
C VAL A 141 -13.99 -3.47 11.34
N HIS A 142 -12.88 -3.90 10.73
CA HIS A 142 -11.70 -3.05 10.51
C HIS A 142 -11.09 -2.37 11.76
N ILE A 143 -11.31 -2.93 12.96
CA ILE A 143 -10.84 -2.39 14.24
C ILE A 143 -9.32 -2.19 14.27
N SER A 144 -8.56 -3.14 13.73
CA SER A 144 -7.09 -3.04 13.64
C SER A 144 -6.65 -1.86 12.79
N THR A 145 -7.24 -1.71 11.60
CA THR A 145 -6.99 -0.58 10.70
C THR A 145 -7.32 0.75 11.38
N ALA A 146 -8.49 0.87 12.02
CA ALA A 146 -8.89 2.08 12.73
C ALA A 146 -7.88 2.43 13.84
N ARG A 147 -7.48 1.44 14.65
CA ARG A 147 -6.50 1.61 15.74
C ARG A 147 -5.16 2.12 15.21
N GLU A 148 -4.65 1.49 14.16
CA GLU A 148 -3.36 1.87 13.57
C GLU A 148 -3.38 3.27 12.98
N LEU A 149 -4.44 3.65 12.26
CA LEU A 149 -4.57 4.99 11.72
C LEU A 149 -4.58 6.06 12.82
N VAL A 150 -5.27 5.80 13.93
CA VAL A 150 -5.30 6.72 15.07
C VAL A 150 -3.94 6.78 15.78
N GLN A 151 -3.27 5.65 15.98
CA GLN A 151 -1.93 5.60 16.57
C GLN A 151 -0.91 6.34 15.71
N GLN A 152 -0.89 6.09 14.40
CA GLN A 152 -0.01 6.79 13.47
C GLN A 152 -0.32 8.29 13.45
N PHE A 153 -1.60 8.69 13.56
CA PHE A 153 -1.98 10.10 13.63
C PHE A 153 -1.48 10.76 14.92
N GLY A 154 -1.63 10.11 16.07
CA GLY A 154 -1.09 10.59 17.34
C GLY A 154 0.44 10.74 17.28
N GLN A 155 1.15 9.74 16.76
CA GLN A 155 2.60 9.80 16.58
C GLN A 155 3.03 10.92 15.62
N ALA A 156 2.28 11.15 14.54
CA ALA A 156 2.59 12.22 13.58
C ALA A 156 2.42 13.64 14.18
N LEU A 157 1.65 13.77 15.26
CA LEU A 157 1.50 15.02 16.02
C LEU A 157 2.64 15.21 17.05
N GLU A 158 3.27 14.12 17.49
CA GLU A 158 4.39 14.15 18.42
C GLU A 158 5.65 14.65 17.72
N GLY A 159 6.05 15.88 18.05
CA GLY A 159 7.38 16.38 17.70
C GLY A 159 7.46 17.25 16.45
N HIS A 160 6.55 18.20 16.23
CA HIS A 160 6.80 19.57 15.73
C HIS A 160 5.45 20.26 15.42
N VAL A 161 5.02 21.21 16.25
CA VAL A 161 3.70 21.86 16.09
C VAL A 161 3.79 23.05 15.14
N PHE A 162 3.39 22.86 13.88
CA PHE A 162 3.00 23.98 13.03
C PHE A 162 1.51 24.32 13.31
N GLY A 163 1.27 25.54 13.80
CA GLY A 163 -0.06 26.03 14.21
C GLY A 163 -0.17 26.25 15.71
N SER A 164 -1.39 26.48 16.22
CA SER A 164 -1.59 26.74 17.65
C SER A 164 -1.30 25.48 18.49
N PRO A 165 -0.51 25.57 19.57
CA PRO A 165 -0.26 24.45 20.49
C PRO A 165 -1.55 23.91 21.11
N GLN A 166 -2.56 24.77 21.30
CA GLN A 166 -3.88 24.36 21.77
C GLN A 166 -4.60 23.45 20.75
N LEU A 167 -4.42 23.70 19.45
CA LEU A 167 -5.00 22.87 18.40
C LEU A 167 -4.35 21.49 18.36
N ALA A 168 -3.01 21.44 18.46
CA ALA A 168 -2.28 20.18 18.53
C ALA A 168 -2.67 19.36 19.77
N SER A 169 -2.76 20.00 20.94
CA SER A 169 -3.23 19.35 22.18
C SER A 169 -4.66 18.82 22.03
N ARG A 170 -5.56 19.58 21.40
CA ARG A 170 -6.93 19.12 21.12
C ARG A 170 -6.97 17.91 20.18
N HIS A 171 -6.14 17.90 19.14
CA HIS A 171 -6.03 16.75 18.23
C HIS A 171 -5.45 15.52 18.92
N GLN A 172 -4.43 15.69 19.77
CA GLN A 172 -3.87 14.61 20.57
C GLN A 172 -4.91 14.03 21.54
N HIS A 173 -5.65 14.89 22.24
CA HIS A 173 -6.72 14.46 23.13
C HIS A 173 -7.79 13.68 22.35
N THR A 174 -8.19 14.17 21.17
CA THR A 174 -9.15 13.46 20.31
C THR A 174 -8.62 12.09 19.91
N ALA A 175 -7.34 11.97 19.51
CA ALA A 175 -6.73 10.70 19.16
C ALA A 175 -6.76 9.71 20.34
N ASN A 176 -6.41 10.16 21.55
CA ASN A 176 -6.49 9.33 22.75
C ASN A 176 -7.92 8.88 23.04
N SER A 177 -8.91 9.78 22.99
CA SER A 177 -10.32 9.42 23.17
C SER A 177 -10.82 8.42 22.12
N LEU A 178 -10.34 8.50 20.89
CA LEU A 178 -10.67 7.51 19.85
C LEU A 178 -10.03 6.14 20.15
N LEU A 179 -8.82 6.11 20.71
CA LEU A 179 -8.20 4.85 21.17
C LEU A 179 -8.95 4.27 22.37
N ASP A 180 -9.45 5.10 23.28
CA ASP A 180 -10.28 4.67 24.41
C ASP A 180 -11.57 4.04 23.89
N ILE A 181 -12.26 4.66 22.92
CA ILE A 181 -13.45 4.08 22.26
C ILE A 181 -13.17 2.70 21.65
N ILE A 182 -11.98 2.50 21.07
CA ILE A 182 -11.56 1.22 20.49
C ILE A 182 -11.25 0.19 21.59
N SER A 183 -10.70 0.63 22.73
CA SER A 183 -10.20 -0.24 23.80
C SER A 183 -11.30 -0.64 24.79
N ASP A 184 -12.21 0.27 25.11
CA ASP A 184 -13.37 0.04 25.97
C ASP A 184 -14.37 -0.92 25.33
N ARG A 185 -14.32 -1.06 24.00
CA ARG A 185 -15.15 -2.02 23.30
C ARG A 185 -14.54 -3.41 23.38
N GLN A 186 -15.11 -4.22 24.26
CA GLN A 186 -14.96 -5.67 24.13
C GLN A 186 -15.55 -6.07 22.76
N PRO A 187 -14.84 -6.91 21.97
CA PRO A 187 -15.47 -7.50 20.79
C PRO A 187 -16.76 -8.19 21.25
N LYS A 188 -17.74 -8.38 20.36
CA LYS A 188 -18.90 -9.22 20.68
C LYS A 188 -18.44 -10.68 20.77
N THR A 189 -17.59 -11.01 21.74
CA THR A 189 -17.08 -12.35 21.97
C THR A 189 -18.13 -13.13 22.74
N VAL A 190 -18.32 -14.37 22.28
CA VAL A 190 -18.51 -15.66 23.00
C VAL A 190 -19.18 -15.69 24.39
N ALA A 191 -19.06 -14.68 25.24
CA ALA A 191 -19.81 -14.57 26.50
C ALA A 191 -21.34 -14.47 26.30
N SER A 192 -21.81 -14.21 25.07
CA SER A 192 -23.23 -14.35 24.69
C SER A 192 -23.52 -15.64 23.90
N ALA A 193 -22.51 -16.47 23.65
CA ALA A 193 -22.66 -17.72 22.93
C ALA A 193 -22.87 -18.85 23.95
N GLU A 194 -23.94 -19.61 23.79
CA GLU A 194 -24.24 -20.77 24.63
C GLU A 194 -23.04 -21.75 24.61
N GLU A 195 -22.81 -22.52 25.67
CA GLU A 195 -21.71 -23.50 25.76
C GLU A 195 -21.70 -24.52 24.61
N ASN A 196 -22.83 -24.70 23.92
CA ASN A 196 -22.99 -25.56 22.74
C ASN A 196 -22.85 -24.83 21.39
N SER A 197 -22.41 -23.58 21.38
CA SER A 197 -22.23 -22.82 20.15
C SER A 197 -21.03 -23.35 19.36
N THR A 198 -21.26 -23.65 18.08
CA THR A 198 -20.18 -24.02 17.15
C THR A 198 -19.24 -22.83 16.97
N THR A 199 -17.96 -23.04 17.25
CA THR A 199 -16.90 -22.06 17.03
C THR A 199 -16.35 -22.18 15.61
N PHE A 200 -15.62 -21.15 15.17
CA PHE A 200 -14.94 -21.19 13.87
C PHE A 200 -13.99 -22.38 13.74
N LEU A 201 -13.33 -22.79 14.84
CA LEU A 201 -12.37 -23.89 14.86
C LEU A 201 -13.01 -25.28 14.82
N ASP A 202 -14.33 -25.37 15.06
CA ASP A 202 -15.09 -26.62 14.94
C ASP A 202 -15.44 -26.95 13.48
N LEU A 203 -15.19 -26.02 12.56
CA LEU A 203 -15.42 -26.24 11.13
C LEU A 203 -14.36 -27.19 10.54
N PRO A 204 -14.73 -28.04 9.56
CA PRO A 204 -13.77 -28.89 8.86
C PRO A 204 -12.61 -28.10 8.27
N ARG A 205 -11.42 -28.71 8.24
CA ARG A 205 -10.18 -28.08 7.76
C ARG A 205 -10.33 -27.46 6.37
N GLU A 206 -11.06 -28.12 5.48
CA GLU A 206 -11.30 -27.65 4.12
C GLU A 206 -12.08 -26.33 4.08
N VAL A 207 -13.04 -26.16 5.01
CA VAL A 207 -13.83 -24.93 5.17
C VAL A 207 -12.95 -23.82 5.72
N LEU A 208 -12.12 -24.11 6.72
CA LEU A 208 -11.12 -23.17 7.24
C LEU A 208 -10.21 -22.68 6.10
N SER A 209 -9.65 -23.59 5.31
CA SER A 209 -8.79 -23.25 4.16
C SER A 209 -9.54 -22.47 3.07
N MET A 210 -10.84 -22.71 2.87
CA MET A 210 -11.67 -21.91 1.95
C MET A 210 -11.85 -20.48 2.44
N VAL A 211 -12.11 -20.27 3.73
CA VAL A 211 -12.25 -18.94 4.33
C VAL A 211 -10.92 -18.19 4.29
N LEU A 212 -9.83 -18.85 4.69
CA LEU A 212 -8.49 -18.25 4.68
C LEU A 212 -8.03 -17.84 3.26
N ARG A 213 -8.39 -18.61 2.23
CA ARG A 213 -8.11 -18.24 0.82
C ARG A 213 -8.83 -16.98 0.35
N ARG A 214 -9.87 -16.53 1.05
CA ARG A 214 -10.59 -15.28 0.73
C ARG A 214 -9.95 -14.05 1.33
N LEU A 215 -8.96 -14.20 2.22
CA LEU A 215 -8.23 -13.06 2.75
C LEU A 215 -7.42 -12.38 1.63
N PRO A 216 -7.54 -11.07 1.47
CA PRO A 216 -7.04 -10.37 0.29
C PRO A 216 -5.56 -9.99 0.39
N ASP A 217 -4.89 -10.24 1.53
CA ASP A 217 -3.54 -9.75 1.79
C ASP A 217 -2.79 -10.63 2.80
N ASP A 218 -1.45 -10.52 2.79
CA ASP A 218 -0.57 -11.30 3.66
C ASP A 218 -0.65 -10.88 5.13
N ARG A 219 -0.96 -9.62 5.43
CA ARG A 219 -1.03 -9.14 6.80
C ARG A 219 -2.20 -9.80 7.53
N SER A 220 -3.38 -9.80 6.92
CA SER A 220 -4.58 -10.46 7.45
C SER A 220 -4.33 -11.96 7.69
N LEU A 221 -3.63 -12.63 6.78
CA LEU A 221 -3.22 -14.02 6.96
C LEU A 221 -2.28 -14.19 8.17
N LEU A 222 -1.23 -13.37 8.26
CA LEU A 222 -0.26 -13.48 9.35
C LEU A 222 -0.86 -13.15 10.73
N GLU A 223 -1.77 -12.18 10.83
CA GLU A 223 -2.51 -11.92 12.07
C GLU A 223 -3.44 -13.09 12.43
N THR A 224 -4.07 -13.71 11.43
CA THR A 224 -4.89 -14.92 11.65
C THR A 224 -4.05 -16.10 12.14
N ALA A 225 -2.82 -16.25 11.63
CA ALA A 225 -1.88 -17.27 12.11
C ALA A 225 -1.49 -17.05 13.57
N LYS A 226 -1.32 -15.79 14.01
CA LYS A 226 -1.01 -15.47 15.41
C LYS A 226 -2.17 -15.76 16.37
N ALA A 227 -3.40 -15.80 15.87
CA ALA A 227 -4.59 -16.00 16.70
C ALA A 227 -4.74 -17.44 17.20
N HIS A 228 -4.33 -18.45 16.42
CA HIS A 228 -4.48 -19.86 16.81
C HIS A 228 -3.52 -20.80 16.06
N GLU A 229 -2.96 -21.81 16.75
CA GLU A 229 -1.98 -22.75 16.19
C GLU A 229 -2.52 -23.58 15.01
N ALA A 230 -3.78 -24.00 15.05
CA ALA A 230 -4.42 -24.73 13.95
C ALA A 230 -4.49 -23.90 12.66
N LEU A 231 -4.75 -22.59 12.78
CA LEU A 231 -4.78 -21.66 11.65
C LEU A 231 -3.36 -21.39 11.15
N GLN A 232 -2.40 -21.23 12.07
CA GLN A 232 -0.98 -21.13 11.72
C GLN A 232 -0.51 -22.33 10.90
N PHE A 233 -0.85 -23.55 11.33
CA PHE A 233 -0.46 -24.76 10.61
C PHE A 233 -1.00 -24.78 9.17
N ILE A 234 -2.26 -24.39 8.97
CA ILE A 234 -2.87 -24.29 7.65
C ILE A 234 -2.12 -23.26 6.79
N ILE A 235 -1.88 -22.06 7.33
CA ILE A 235 -1.23 -20.95 6.61
C ILE A 235 0.23 -21.27 6.27
N ASP A 236 0.96 -21.95 7.15
CA ASP A 236 2.38 -22.27 6.95
C ASP A 236 2.60 -23.42 5.96
N ARG A 237 1.66 -24.36 5.86
CA ARG A 237 1.83 -25.62 5.10
C ARG A 237 1.04 -25.67 3.79
N GLU A 238 -0.04 -24.92 3.65
CA GLU A 238 -0.90 -25.03 2.47
C GLU A 238 -0.46 -24.07 1.35
N ASP A 239 0.27 -24.61 0.39
CA ASP A 239 0.77 -23.86 -0.78
C ASP A 239 -0.35 -23.21 -1.61
N ARG A 240 -1.54 -23.83 -1.66
CA ARG A 240 -2.69 -23.29 -2.41
C ARG A 240 -3.17 -21.93 -1.90
N LEU A 241 -2.98 -21.63 -0.62
CA LEU A 241 -3.30 -20.31 -0.05
C LEU A 241 -2.43 -19.23 -0.70
N TRP A 242 -1.12 -19.44 -0.65
CA TRP A 242 -0.14 -18.49 -1.18
C TRP A 242 -0.15 -18.44 -2.71
N GLN A 243 -0.46 -19.55 -3.38
CA GLN A 243 -0.70 -19.57 -4.82
C GLN A 243 -1.87 -18.66 -5.19
N SER A 244 -3.03 -18.85 -4.55
CA SER A 244 -4.22 -18.01 -4.78
C SER A 244 -3.93 -16.53 -4.54
N LEU A 245 -3.12 -16.22 -3.52
CA LEU A 245 -2.72 -14.85 -3.22
C LEU A 245 -1.77 -14.27 -4.28
N CYS A 246 -0.83 -15.07 -4.79
CA CYS A 246 0.01 -14.69 -5.92
C CYS A 246 -0.82 -14.39 -7.17
N GLU A 247 -1.72 -15.30 -7.55
CA GLU A 247 -2.59 -15.17 -8.72
C GLU A 247 -3.55 -13.97 -8.61
N PHE A 248 -3.92 -13.58 -7.39
CA PHE A 248 -4.74 -12.40 -7.15
C PHE A 248 -4.00 -11.08 -7.40
N HIS A 249 -2.73 -10.98 -6.98
CA HIS A 249 -1.97 -9.72 -7.04
C HIS A 249 -1.05 -9.58 -8.26
N PHE A 250 -0.60 -10.66 -8.87
CA PHE A 250 0.40 -10.66 -9.93
C PHE A 250 -0.12 -11.32 -11.20
N SER A 251 0.39 -10.88 -12.36
CA SER A 251 0.07 -11.54 -13.64
C SER A 251 0.80 -12.88 -13.77
N ALA A 252 0.26 -13.79 -14.58
CA ALA A 252 0.90 -15.08 -14.84
C ALA A 252 2.36 -14.93 -15.28
N ALA A 253 2.65 -13.98 -16.18
CA ALA A 253 4.02 -13.70 -16.62
C ALA A 253 4.96 -13.26 -15.48
N GLN A 254 4.47 -12.49 -14.52
CA GLN A 254 5.26 -12.08 -13.34
C GLN A 254 5.55 -13.26 -12.41
N ILE A 255 4.57 -14.15 -12.25
CA ILE A 255 4.68 -15.36 -11.42
C ILE A 255 5.66 -16.33 -12.07
N ASP A 256 5.51 -16.64 -13.36
CA ASP A 256 6.34 -17.60 -14.10
C ASP A 256 7.82 -17.19 -14.13
N GLN A 257 8.09 -15.87 -14.16
CA GLN A 257 9.46 -15.37 -14.11
C GLN A 257 10.17 -15.63 -12.76
N ARG A 258 9.41 -15.74 -11.65
CA ARG A 258 9.97 -15.82 -10.29
C ARG A 258 9.74 -17.16 -9.62
N LYS A 259 8.71 -17.90 -10.00
CA LYS A 259 8.35 -19.21 -9.45
C LYS A 259 9.26 -20.27 -10.05
N THR A 260 10.14 -20.84 -9.23
CA THR A 260 10.90 -22.05 -9.57
C THR A 260 10.26 -23.27 -8.89
N PRO A 261 10.51 -24.50 -9.38
CA PRO A 261 9.96 -25.71 -8.77
C PRO A 261 10.39 -25.90 -7.30
N GLU A 262 11.59 -25.43 -6.94
CA GLU A 262 12.15 -25.55 -5.59
C GLU A 262 11.58 -24.54 -4.57
N LYS A 263 10.99 -23.43 -5.04
CA LYS A 263 10.46 -22.39 -4.15
C LYS A 263 9.01 -22.68 -3.76
N THR A 264 8.71 -22.56 -2.47
CA THR A 264 7.32 -22.58 -1.98
C THR A 264 6.57 -21.33 -2.44
N TRP A 265 5.25 -21.43 -2.57
CA TRP A 265 4.43 -20.29 -3.00
C TRP A 265 4.53 -19.11 -2.05
N ARG A 266 4.66 -19.37 -0.75
CA ARG A 266 4.89 -18.34 0.27
C ARG A 266 6.17 -17.54 0.01
N LYS A 267 7.29 -18.21 -0.29
CA LYS A 267 8.56 -17.53 -0.59
C LYS A 267 8.44 -16.70 -1.88
N THR A 268 7.81 -17.27 -2.92
CA THR A 268 7.55 -16.58 -4.18
C THR A 268 6.70 -15.33 -3.97
N PHE A 269 5.66 -15.39 -3.12
CA PHE A 269 4.81 -14.25 -2.80
C PHE A 269 5.61 -13.08 -2.21
N PHE A 270 6.43 -13.33 -1.17
CA PHE A 270 7.20 -12.26 -0.54
C PHE A 270 8.28 -11.67 -1.46
N GLU A 271 8.87 -12.48 -2.35
CA GLU A 271 9.76 -11.96 -3.39
C GLU A 271 9.01 -11.06 -4.38
N LEU A 272 7.87 -11.52 -4.92
CA LEU A 272 7.06 -10.73 -5.84
C LEU A 272 6.58 -9.43 -5.19
N LYS A 273 6.10 -9.49 -3.95
CA LYS A 273 5.75 -8.32 -3.13
C LYS A 273 6.91 -7.33 -3.03
N LYS A 274 8.13 -7.82 -2.77
CA LYS A 274 9.31 -6.98 -2.63
C LYS A 274 9.73 -6.29 -3.93
N TYR A 275 9.65 -6.98 -5.07
CA TYR A 275 10.16 -6.46 -6.35
C TYR A 275 9.12 -5.73 -7.20
N ILE A 276 7.86 -6.14 -7.12
CA ILE A 276 6.76 -5.63 -7.97
C ILE A 276 5.82 -4.74 -7.17
N GLY A 277 5.61 -5.05 -5.89
CA GLY A 277 4.58 -4.44 -5.06
C GLY A 277 3.23 -5.14 -5.23
N ILE A 278 2.37 -4.98 -4.22
CA ILE A 278 1.03 -5.58 -4.21
C ILE A 278 0.08 -4.74 -5.06
N ARG A 279 -0.80 -5.40 -5.82
CA ARG A 279 -1.89 -4.72 -6.52
C ARG A 279 -2.92 -4.21 -5.51
N GLU A 280 -3.12 -2.89 -5.47
CA GLU A 280 -4.22 -2.28 -4.74
C GLU A 280 -5.55 -2.51 -5.48
N VAL A 281 -6.51 -3.12 -4.81
CA VAL A 281 -7.87 -3.35 -5.33
C VAL A 281 -8.86 -2.74 -4.36
N TYR A 282 -9.67 -1.82 -4.86
CA TYR A 282 -10.74 -1.17 -4.11
C TYR A 282 -12.07 -1.47 -4.80
N ALA A 283 -13.11 -1.76 -4.01
CA ALA A 283 -14.44 -2.09 -4.51
C ALA A 283 -15.15 -0.86 -5.11
N ASP A 284 -14.83 0.35 -4.63
CA ASP A 284 -15.18 1.61 -5.27
C ASP A 284 -13.95 2.53 -5.30
N LEU A 285 -13.91 3.41 -6.31
CA LEU A 285 -12.77 4.25 -6.62
C LEU A 285 -13.25 5.66 -6.98
N ILE A 286 -12.48 6.65 -6.56
CA ILE A 286 -12.64 8.01 -7.08
C ILE A 286 -12.21 8.02 -8.55
N HIS A 287 -13.02 8.69 -9.37
CA HIS A 287 -12.70 9.00 -10.75
C HIS A 287 -12.65 10.51 -10.92
N ILE A 288 -11.84 10.94 -11.88
CA ILE A 288 -11.92 12.29 -12.42
C ILE A 288 -12.56 12.27 -13.80
N CYS A 289 -13.54 13.14 -14.02
CA CYS A 289 -14.14 13.33 -15.33
C CYS A 289 -13.16 14.05 -16.27
N CYS A 290 -12.92 13.51 -17.48
CA CYS A 290 -12.06 14.18 -18.45
C CYS A 290 -12.64 15.50 -18.97
N HIS A 291 -13.97 15.66 -18.91
CA HIS A 291 -14.68 16.83 -19.40
C HIS A 291 -14.79 17.94 -18.35
N CYS A 292 -15.50 17.69 -17.24
CA CYS A 292 -15.73 18.72 -16.20
C CYS A 292 -14.70 18.70 -15.07
N LYS A 293 -13.73 17.79 -15.08
CA LYS A 293 -12.67 17.65 -14.06
C LYS A 293 -13.18 17.43 -12.63
N ALA A 294 -14.47 17.16 -12.45
CA ALA A 294 -15.04 16.81 -11.16
C ALA A 294 -14.50 15.46 -10.68
N LEU A 295 -14.18 15.40 -9.39
CA LEU A 295 -13.90 14.17 -8.66
C LEU A 295 -15.22 13.58 -8.15
N PHE A 296 -15.42 12.28 -8.35
CA PHE A 296 -16.65 11.60 -7.95
C PHE A 296 -16.41 10.12 -7.68
N TRP A 297 -17.27 9.52 -6.85
CA TRP A 297 -17.31 8.08 -6.64
C TRP A 297 -17.90 7.38 -7.86
N LYS A 298 -17.22 6.34 -8.38
CA LYS A 298 -17.70 5.63 -9.59
C LYS A 298 -19.14 5.18 -9.46
N THR A 299 -19.50 4.65 -8.28
CA THR A 299 -20.83 4.10 -8.00
C THR A 299 -21.93 5.16 -7.90
N LEU A 300 -21.60 6.42 -7.60
CA LEU A 300 -22.58 7.52 -7.52
C LEU A 300 -22.81 8.21 -8.87
N GLY A 301 -21.99 7.90 -9.87
CA GLY A 301 -22.03 8.57 -11.16
C GLY A 301 -21.45 9.98 -11.12
N HIS A 302 -21.24 10.55 -12.31
CA HIS A 302 -20.67 11.89 -12.46
C HIS A 302 -21.79 12.93 -12.64
N PRO A 303 -21.70 14.11 -12.01
CA PRO A 303 -22.75 15.13 -12.09
C PRO A 303 -22.71 15.94 -13.41
N CYS A 304 -22.08 15.44 -14.47
CA CYS A 304 -21.93 16.22 -15.71
C CYS A 304 -23.20 16.17 -16.56
N LEU A 305 -23.57 17.31 -17.12
CA LEU A 305 -24.65 17.45 -18.10
C LEU A 305 -24.42 16.65 -19.40
N ARG A 306 -23.18 16.22 -19.67
CA ARG A 306 -22.84 15.38 -20.83
C ARG A 306 -22.76 13.90 -20.44
N PRO A 307 -23.78 13.08 -20.78
CA PRO A 307 -23.71 11.64 -20.61
C PRO A 307 -22.58 11.06 -21.50
N GLY A 308 -21.85 10.07 -20.98
CA GLY A 308 -20.78 9.39 -21.71
C GLY A 308 -19.40 10.07 -21.72
N SER A 309 -19.20 11.13 -20.92
CA SER A 309 -17.87 11.75 -20.77
C SER A 309 -16.87 10.74 -20.20
N PRO A 310 -15.68 10.54 -20.81
CA PRO A 310 -14.70 9.60 -20.29
C PRO A 310 -14.19 10.05 -18.91
N SER A 311 -13.81 9.08 -18.08
CA SER A 311 -13.29 9.35 -16.73
C SER A 311 -12.09 8.46 -16.44
N VAL A 312 -11.12 8.99 -15.68
CA VAL A 312 -9.90 8.28 -15.31
C VAL A 312 -9.97 7.89 -13.84
N ARG A 313 -9.59 6.66 -13.53
CA ARG A 313 -9.49 6.17 -12.14
C ARG A 313 -8.35 6.88 -11.40
N VAL A 314 -8.55 7.14 -10.12
CA VAL A 314 -7.59 7.79 -9.24
C VAL A 314 -7.23 6.85 -8.10
N THR A 315 -5.96 6.44 -7.97
CA THR A 315 -5.50 5.67 -6.81
C THR A 315 -5.41 6.55 -5.55
N PRO A 316 -5.41 5.99 -4.33
CA PRO A 316 -5.25 6.78 -3.11
C PRO A 316 -4.00 7.66 -3.11
N GLN A 317 -2.86 7.13 -3.56
CA GLN A 317 -1.63 7.93 -3.70
C GLN A 317 -1.82 9.07 -4.69
N GLN A 318 -2.36 8.79 -5.88
CA GLN A 318 -2.63 9.83 -6.87
C GLN A 318 -3.58 10.89 -6.31
N PHE A 319 -4.61 10.50 -5.55
CA PHE A 319 -5.52 11.41 -4.90
C PHE A 319 -4.79 12.35 -3.95
N VAL A 320 -3.93 11.81 -3.07
CA VAL A 320 -3.13 12.63 -2.15
C VAL A 320 -2.15 13.52 -2.91
N ASP A 321 -1.43 12.99 -3.90
CA ASP A 321 -0.49 13.74 -4.73
C ASP A 321 -1.18 14.91 -5.43
N MET A 322 -2.37 14.69 -6.00
CA MET A 322 -3.16 15.73 -6.66
C MET A 322 -3.62 16.83 -5.70
N LEU A 323 -3.82 16.51 -4.43
CA LEU A 323 -4.23 17.46 -3.39
C LEU A 323 -3.05 18.27 -2.81
N ILE A 324 -1.82 17.78 -2.93
CA ILE A 324 -0.60 18.46 -2.43
C ILE A 324 -0.22 19.66 -3.27
N TYR A 325 -0.56 19.63 -4.57
CA TYR A 325 -0.24 20.76 -5.44
C TYR A 325 -1.22 21.94 -5.22
N LEU A 326 -2.42 21.73 -4.67
CA LEU A 326 -3.43 22.77 -4.41
C LEU A 326 -3.02 23.76 -3.31
#